data_AF-A0A183L6Y7-F1
#
_entry.id   AF-A0A183L6Y7-F1
#
_cell.length_a   1.000
_cell.length_b   1.000
_cell.length_c   1.000
_cell.angle_alpha   90.00
_cell.angle_beta   90.00
_cell.angle_gamma   90.00
#
_symmetry.space_group_name_H-M   'P 1'
#
loop_
_entity.id
_entity.type
_entity.pdbx_description
1 polymer ?
#
loop_
_entity_poly.entity_id
_entity_poly.type
_entity_poly.pdbx_seq_one_letter_code
_entity_poly.pdbx_strand_id
1 'polypeptide(L)'
;MLQRMREVIGPRTFDEGLFKQHFLSKLPQQVQAVLVSFQNNALDELAASADHILEITKSSNTEVFSVKEKPQTTQNDITELYHTLTRYLNFRNDRKRSRTPRRSTSHKRSASRPRETNNPDWCWYYNQYGKSSRNCRKPCNFPNTKPTDSKSNSGNFQAGTP
;
A
#
# COMPACT_ATOMS: atom_id res chain seq x y z
N MET A 1 -13.62 31.12 8.79
CA MET A 1 -14.70 30.18 8.41
C MET A 1 -15.86 30.88 7.70
N LEU A 2 -16.32 32.02 8.20
CA LEU A 2 -17.47 32.78 7.66
C LEU A 2 -17.26 33.29 6.23
N GLN A 3 -16.03 33.70 5.88
CA GLN A 3 -15.69 34.15 4.53
C GLN A 3 -15.99 33.08 3.46
N ARG A 4 -15.58 31.82 3.71
CA ARG A 4 -15.85 30.70 2.79
C ARG A 4 -17.34 30.38 2.66
N MET A 5 -18.12 30.53 3.74
CA MET A 5 -19.57 30.29 3.69
C MET A 5 -20.28 31.39 2.90
N ARG A 6 -19.85 32.65 3.05
CA ARG A 6 -20.38 33.79 2.27
C ARG A 6 -20.11 33.63 0.77
N GLU A 7 -18.94 33.12 0.40
CA GLU A 7 -18.57 32.82 -0.99
C GLU A 7 -19.44 31.73 -1.64
N VAL A 8 -19.79 30.67 -0.88
CA VAL A 8 -20.57 29.54 -1.39
C VAL A 8 -22.06 29.87 -1.57
N ILE A 9 -22.61 30.70 -0.69
CA ILE A 9 -24.05 31.00 -0.65
C ILE A 9 -24.43 32.17 -1.56
N GLY A 10 -23.46 33.02 -1.88
CA GLY A 10 -23.65 34.20 -2.72
C GLY A 10 -24.47 35.31 -2.04
N PRO A 11 -24.35 36.57 -2.51
CA PRO A 11 -24.90 37.74 -1.82
C PRO A 11 -26.44 37.82 -1.82
N ARG A 12 -27.15 36.98 -2.59
CA ARG A 12 -28.59 37.09 -2.78
C ARG A 12 -29.44 36.33 -1.76
N THR A 13 -28.85 35.46 -0.93
CA THR A 13 -29.56 34.61 0.04
C THR A 13 -28.96 34.63 1.45
N PHE A 14 -28.00 35.52 1.70
CA PHE A 14 -27.30 35.59 2.99
C PHE A 14 -28.14 36.36 4.01
N ASP A 15 -28.81 35.62 4.91
CA ASP A 15 -29.47 36.19 6.09
C ASP A 15 -28.49 36.25 7.27
N GLU A 16 -27.97 37.44 7.54
CA GLU A 16 -27.01 37.68 8.60
C GLU A 16 -27.54 37.27 9.99
N GLY A 17 -28.85 37.40 10.25
CA GLY A 17 -29.45 37.04 11.53
C GLY A 17 -29.41 35.54 11.79
N LEU A 18 -29.81 34.73 10.80
CA LEU A 18 -29.74 33.28 10.87
C LEU A 18 -28.29 32.80 10.97
N PHE A 19 -27.37 33.45 10.26
CA PHE A 19 -25.95 33.13 10.35
C PHE A 19 -25.36 33.43 11.71
N LYS A 20 -25.71 34.56 12.33
CA LYS A 20 -25.29 34.89 13.71
C LYS A 20 -25.79 33.84 14.70
N GLN A 21 -27.05 33.45 14.62
CA GLN A 21 -27.61 32.41 15.49
C GLN A 21 -26.90 31.07 15.29
N HIS A 22 -26.69 30.65 14.04
CA HIS A 22 -25.99 29.41 13.74
C HIS A 22 -24.53 29.47 14.21
N PHE A 23 -23.84 30.57 13.94
CA PHE A 23 -22.45 30.80 14.34
C PHE A 23 -22.28 30.68 15.85
N LEU A 24 -23.11 31.38 16.63
CA LEU A 24 -23.09 31.26 18.09
C LEU A 24 -23.36 29.83 18.55
N SER A 25 -24.34 29.13 17.96
CA SER A 25 -24.69 27.75 18.35
C SER A 25 -23.54 26.74 18.17
N LYS A 26 -22.57 27.04 17.31
CA LYS A 26 -21.41 26.17 17.02
C LYS A 26 -20.20 26.46 17.90
N LEU A 27 -20.23 27.53 18.71
CA LEU A 27 -19.13 27.89 19.60
C LEU A 27 -19.25 27.19 20.96
N PRO A 28 -18.15 26.98 21.69
CA PRO A 28 -18.19 26.51 23.07
C PRO A 28 -19.00 27.44 23.98
N GLN A 29 -19.66 26.88 25.01
CA GLN A 29 -20.55 27.62 25.92
C GLN A 29 -19.87 28.82 26.58
N GLN A 30 -18.57 28.71 26.89
CA GLN A 30 -17.76 29.78 27.47
C GLN A 30 -17.65 30.99 26.53
N VAL A 31 -17.47 30.72 25.24
CA VAL A 31 -17.36 31.75 24.19
C VAL A 31 -18.76 32.34 23.92
N GLN A 32 -19.79 31.50 23.87
CA GLN A 32 -21.18 31.96 23.71
C GLN A 32 -21.58 32.95 24.81
N ALA A 33 -21.31 32.64 26.08
CA ALA A 33 -21.69 33.50 27.20
C ALA A 33 -21.11 34.92 27.09
N VAL A 34 -19.91 35.06 26.56
CA VAL A 34 -19.28 36.37 26.33
C VAL A 34 -19.88 37.05 25.10
N LEU A 35 -20.08 36.31 24.00
CA LEU A 35 -20.54 36.86 22.72
C LEU A 35 -22.03 37.23 22.70
N VAL A 36 -22.87 36.71 23.59
CA VAL A 36 -24.29 37.08 23.70
C VAL A 36 -24.47 38.59 23.89
N SER A 37 -23.56 39.25 24.63
CA SER A 37 -23.58 40.71 24.82
C SER A 37 -23.22 41.51 23.57
N PHE A 38 -22.60 40.86 22.58
CA PHE A 38 -22.11 41.48 21.34
C PHE A 38 -22.96 41.11 20.11
N GLN A 39 -24.15 40.55 20.31
CA GLN A 39 -25.02 40.06 19.23
C GLN A 39 -25.44 41.13 18.20
N ASN A 40 -25.41 42.40 18.61
CA ASN A 40 -25.77 43.55 17.77
C ASN A 40 -24.64 43.97 16.81
N ASN A 41 -23.41 43.48 17.00
CA ASN A 41 -22.26 43.85 16.17
C ASN A 41 -22.33 43.21 14.77
N ALA A 42 -21.56 43.70 13.83
CA ALA A 42 -21.48 43.08 12.50
C ALA A 42 -20.99 41.63 12.62
N LEU A 43 -21.47 40.72 11.78
CA LEU A 43 -21.09 39.31 11.82
C LEU A 43 -19.56 39.10 11.72
N ASP A 44 -18.87 39.96 10.97
CA ASP A 44 -17.41 39.90 10.82
C ASP A 44 -16.69 40.31 12.14
N GLU A 45 -17.22 41.27 12.88
CA GLU A 45 -16.69 41.69 14.20
C GLU A 45 -16.96 40.64 15.28
N LEU A 46 -18.14 40.01 15.23
CA LEU A 46 -18.52 38.92 16.13
C LEU A 46 -17.59 37.71 15.94
N ALA A 47 -17.19 37.44 14.70
CA ALA A 47 -16.26 36.39 14.34
C ALA A 47 -14.84 36.66 14.85
N ALA A 48 -14.33 37.86 14.61
CA ALA A 48 -13.03 38.28 15.10
C ALA A 48 -12.95 38.20 16.64
N SER A 49 -14.04 38.60 17.33
CA SER A 49 -14.15 38.50 18.78
C SER A 49 -14.16 37.05 19.26
N ALA A 50 -14.87 36.16 18.56
CA ALA A 50 -14.88 34.73 18.86
C ALA A 50 -13.48 34.11 18.72
N ASP A 51 -12.75 34.46 17.65
CA ASP A 51 -11.39 33.98 17.39
C ASP A 51 -10.43 34.46 18.49
N HIS A 52 -10.53 35.72 18.91
CA HIS A 52 -9.71 36.28 19.99
C HIS A 52 -9.99 35.62 21.36
N ILE A 53 -11.26 35.40 21.72
CA ILE A 53 -11.62 34.68 22.94
C ILE A 53 -11.12 33.22 22.88
N LEU A 54 -11.22 32.59 21.72
CA LEU A 54 -10.71 31.23 21.52
C LEU A 54 -9.18 31.18 21.66
N GLU A 55 -8.47 32.20 21.22
CA GLU A 55 -7.01 32.34 21.40
C GLU A 55 -6.64 32.52 22.88
N ILE A 56 -7.35 33.39 23.61
CA ILE A 56 -7.15 33.60 25.06
C ILE A 56 -7.45 32.33 25.85
N THR A 57 -8.54 31.63 25.53
CA THR A 57 -8.90 30.38 26.24
C THR A 57 -7.96 29.23 25.91
N LYS A 58 -7.40 29.18 24.68
CA LYS A 58 -6.33 28.24 24.33
C LYS A 58 -5.05 28.50 25.12
N SER A 59 -4.65 29.77 25.28
CA SER A 59 -3.46 30.12 26.06
C SER A 59 -3.67 29.99 27.58
N SER A 60 -4.91 30.11 28.05
CA SER A 60 -5.27 29.94 29.47
C SER A 60 -5.43 28.47 29.90
N ASN A 61 -5.51 27.53 28.96
CA ASN A 61 -5.59 26.10 29.25
C ASN A 61 -4.26 25.49 29.78
N THR A 62 -3.20 26.29 29.93
CA THR A 62 -2.04 25.89 30.74
C THR A 62 -2.20 26.13 32.23
N GLU A 63 -3.18 26.92 32.72
CA GLU A 63 -3.28 27.26 34.16
C GLU A 63 -4.70 27.42 34.74
N VAL A 64 -5.72 26.72 34.23
CA VAL A 64 -6.99 26.60 34.99
C VAL A 64 -7.47 25.15 35.01
N PHE A 65 -6.82 24.34 35.85
CA PHE A 65 -7.43 23.15 36.41
C PHE A 65 -8.58 23.59 37.32
N SER A 66 -9.82 23.56 36.82
CA SER A 66 -10.96 23.43 37.71
C SER A 66 -10.92 22.01 38.28
N VAL A 67 -10.38 21.87 39.49
CA VAL A 67 -10.39 20.63 40.25
C VAL A 67 -11.84 20.26 40.55
N LYS A 68 -12.42 19.40 39.71
CA LYS A 68 -13.43 18.46 40.14
C LYS A 68 -13.06 17.09 39.62
N GLU A 69 -12.60 16.29 40.58
CA GLU A 69 -12.48 14.84 40.56
C GLU A 69 -11.21 14.26 39.90
N LYS A 70 -10.44 13.53 40.72
CA LYS A 70 -9.26 12.76 40.34
C LYS A 70 -9.61 11.72 39.28
N PRO A 71 -8.86 11.58 38.18
CA PRO A 71 -8.66 10.27 37.62
C PRO A 71 -7.64 9.56 38.52
N GLN A 72 -8.12 8.72 39.44
CA GLN A 72 -7.30 7.65 40.02
C GLN A 72 -7.04 6.62 38.92
N THR A 73 -6.34 7.01 37.86
CA THR A 73 -5.75 6.06 36.92
C THR A 73 -4.51 5.55 37.64
N THR A 74 -4.63 4.36 38.22
CA THR A 74 -3.54 3.76 38.97
C THR A 74 -2.37 3.53 38.02
N GLN A 75 -1.13 3.56 38.53
CA GLN A 75 0.07 3.27 37.73
C GLN A 75 -0.10 1.96 36.93
N ASN A 76 -0.89 1.03 37.46
CA ASN A 76 -1.23 -0.25 36.85
C ASN A 76 -2.03 -0.07 35.54
N ASP A 77 -2.99 0.84 35.49
CA ASP A 77 -3.80 1.10 34.29
C ASP A 77 -2.93 1.69 33.17
N ILE A 78 -1.97 2.56 33.54
CA ILE A 78 -0.99 3.09 32.59
C ILE A 78 -0.08 1.97 32.08
N THR A 79 0.43 1.10 32.95
CA THR A 79 1.25 -0.04 32.53
C THR A 79 0.46 -1.03 31.67
N GLU A 80 -0.82 -1.25 31.94
CA GLU A 80 -1.69 -2.10 31.14
C GLU A 80 -1.93 -1.49 29.75
N LEU A 81 -2.13 -0.17 29.68
CA LEU A 81 -2.20 0.56 28.42
C LEU A 81 -0.89 0.47 27.63
N TYR A 82 0.28 0.58 28.27
CA TYR A 82 1.56 0.37 27.61
C TYR A 82 1.70 -1.06 27.09
N HIS A 83 1.37 -2.08 27.89
CA HIS A 83 1.47 -3.47 27.48
C HIS A 83 0.50 -3.84 26.34
N THR A 84 -0.73 -3.30 26.36
CA THR A 84 -1.70 -3.51 25.28
C THR A 84 -1.25 -2.84 23.99
N LEU A 85 -0.72 -1.62 24.06
CA LEU A 85 -0.13 -0.93 22.92
C LEU A 85 1.08 -1.69 22.35
N THR A 86 2.01 -2.15 23.20
CA THR A 86 3.17 -2.95 22.77
C THR A 86 2.72 -4.24 22.07
N ARG A 87 1.73 -4.95 22.63
CA ARG A 87 1.18 -6.18 22.03
C ARG A 87 0.55 -5.90 20.65
N TYR A 88 -0.22 -4.82 20.53
CA TYR A 88 -0.84 -4.41 19.27
C TYR A 88 0.19 -4.08 18.19
N LEU A 89 1.25 -3.34 18.55
CA LEU A 89 2.33 -2.98 17.63
C LEU A 89 3.14 -4.21 17.18
N ASN A 90 3.46 -5.13 18.09
CA ASN A 90 4.14 -6.38 17.75
C ASN A 90 3.29 -7.24 16.80
N PHE A 91 2.01 -7.41 17.08
CA PHE A 91 1.10 -8.14 16.19
C PHE A 91 1.01 -7.50 14.79
N ARG A 92 0.95 -6.16 14.71
CA ARG A 92 1.01 -5.44 13.42
C ARG A 92 2.33 -5.68 12.69
N ASN A 93 3.45 -5.67 13.40
CA ASN A 93 4.77 -5.89 12.82
C ASN A 93 4.94 -7.33 12.32
N ASP A 94 4.46 -8.34 13.06
CA ASP A 94 4.45 -9.74 12.60
C ASP A 94 3.60 -9.92 11.36
N ARG A 95 2.43 -9.25 11.31
CA ARG A 95 1.56 -9.26 10.13
C ARG A 95 2.24 -8.58 8.93
N LYS A 96 3.02 -7.51 9.14
CA LYS A 96 3.84 -6.92 8.07
C LYS A 96 5.02 -7.82 7.66
N ARG A 97 5.67 -8.51 8.59
CA ARG A 97 6.75 -9.47 8.32
C ARG A 97 6.24 -10.67 7.51
N SER A 98 5.06 -11.18 7.84
CA SER A 98 4.38 -12.25 7.08
C SER A 98 3.93 -11.83 5.67
N ARG A 99 3.85 -10.52 5.40
CA ARG A 99 3.52 -9.95 4.08
C ARG A 99 4.73 -9.71 3.18
N THR A 100 5.95 -9.93 3.68
CA THR A 100 7.04 -10.21 2.74
C THR A 100 6.68 -11.51 2.03
N PRO A 101 6.67 -11.58 0.70
CA PRO A 101 6.50 -12.85 0.02
C PRO A 101 7.58 -13.76 0.59
N ARG A 102 7.21 -14.74 1.42
CA ARG A 102 8.08 -15.88 1.69
C ARG A 102 8.51 -16.30 0.31
N ARG A 103 9.81 -16.11 -0.01
CA ARG A 103 10.43 -16.60 -1.23
C ARG A 103 9.75 -17.93 -1.49
N SER A 104 8.97 -18.00 -2.56
CA SER A 104 8.54 -19.27 -3.07
C SER A 104 9.84 -20.00 -3.35
N THR A 105 10.27 -20.83 -2.40
CA THR A 105 11.23 -21.90 -2.62
C THR A 105 10.49 -22.81 -3.58
N SER A 106 10.48 -22.37 -4.84
CA SER A 106 9.76 -23.00 -5.93
C SER A 106 10.27 -24.41 -5.94
N HIS A 107 9.33 -25.33 -5.75
CA HIS A 107 9.57 -26.74 -5.68
C HIS A 107 10.52 -27.16 -6.79
N LYS A 108 11.53 -27.91 -6.37
CA LYS A 108 12.53 -28.56 -7.20
C LYS A 108 11.87 -29.02 -8.50
N ARG A 109 12.38 -28.54 -9.65
CA ARG A 109 12.04 -29.11 -10.95
C ARG A 109 12.15 -30.61 -10.81
N SER A 110 11.05 -31.34 -11.03
CA SER A 110 11.06 -32.79 -11.10
C SER A 110 12.21 -33.17 -12.01
N ALA A 111 13.18 -33.94 -11.49
CA ALA A 111 14.26 -34.44 -12.32
C ALA A 111 13.61 -35.12 -13.53
N SER A 112 13.97 -34.68 -14.75
CA SER A 112 13.49 -35.31 -15.97
C SER A 112 13.69 -36.82 -15.85
N ARG A 113 12.69 -37.60 -16.27
CA ARG A 113 12.82 -39.07 -16.33
C ARG A 113 14.21 -39.43 -16.89
N PRO A 114 14.95 -40.37 -16.27
CA PRO A 114 16.22 -40.82 -16.80
C PRO A 114 16.02 -41.19 -18.27
N ARG A 115 16.98 -40.80 -19.11
CA ARG A 115 16.97 -41.14 -20.53
C ARG A 115 16.85 -42.67 -20.66
N GLU A 116 15.99 -43.15 -21.54
CA GLU A 116 15.83 -44.58 -21.79
C GLU A 116 17.14 -45.21 -22.30
N THR A 117 17.98 -44.40 -22.95
CA THR A 117 19.30 -44.79 -23.41
C THR A 117 20.23 -43.59 -23.32
N ASN A 118 21.51 -43.81 -23.04
CA ASN A 118 22.51 -42.75 -23.01
C ASN A 118 23.64 -43.05 -24.01
N ASN A 119 23.29 -43.10 -25.29
CA ASN A 119 24.26 -43.28 -26.36
C ASN A 119 24.80 -41.90 -26.80
N PRO A 120 26.12 -41.65 -26.74
CA PRO A 120 26.71 -40.37 -27.14
C PRO A 120 26.54 -40.05 -28.64
N ASP A 121 26.34 -41.06 -29.48
CA ASP A 121 26.13 -40.89 -30.93
C ASP A 121 24.70 -40.49 -31.29
N TRP A 122 23.80 -40.42 -30.30
CA TRP A 122 22.38 -40.10 -30.48
C TRP A 122 22.05 -38.73 -29.93
N CYS A 123 21.19 -37.99 -30.64
CA CYS A 123 20.76 -36.68 -30.18
C CYS A 123 19.88 -36.79 -28.92
N TRP A 124 19.81 -35.70 -28.16
CA TRP A 124 19.06 -35.63 -26.90
C TRP A 124 17.63 -36.17 -27.01
N TYR A 125 16.92 -35.90 -28.11
CA TYR A 125 15.53 -36.34 -28.28
C TYR A 125 15.41 -37.86 -28.43
N TYR A 126 16.30 -38.53 -29.16
CA TYR A 126 16.28 -40.00 -29.25
C TYR A 126 16.75 -40.67 -27.96
N ASN A 127 17.70 -40.07 -27.24
CA ASN A 127 18.07 -40.56 -25.90
C ASN A 127 16.92 -40.39 -24.88
N GLN A 128 16.12 -39.32 -25.01
CA GLN A 128 15.01 -39.06 -24.10
C GLN A 128 13.74 -39.85 -24.41
N TYR A 129 13.45 -40.12 -25.69
CA TYR A 129 12.17 -40.67 -26.16
C TYR A 129 12.30 -41.92 -27.05
N GLY A 130 13.51 -42.38 -27.35
CA GLY A 130 13.75 -43.55 -28.20
C GLY A 130 13.16 -43.40 -29.61
N LYS A 131 12.67 -44.52 -30.16
CA LYS A 131 12.03 -44.59 -31.49
C LYS A 131 10.80 -43.67 -31.63
N SER A 132 10.19 -43.27 -30.51
CA SER A 132 9.03 -42.38 -30.47
C SER A 132 9.40 -40.90 -30.64
N SER A 133 10.69 -40.56 -30.74
CA SER A 133 11.12 -39.20 -31.00
C SER A 133 10.67 -38.73 -32.39
N ARG A 134 9.94 -37.61 -32.41
CA ARG A 134 9.48 -36.96 -33.65
C ARG A 134 10.52 -36.04 -34.26
N ASN A 135 11.54 -35.65 -33.48
CA ASN A 135 12.54 -34.68 -33.85
C ASN A 135 13.95 -35.28 -33.80
N CYS A 136 14.70 -35.11 -34.88
CA CYS A 136 16.11 -35.47 -34.97
C CYS A 136 16.96 -34.21 -35.11
N ARG A 137 18.11 -34.16 -34.42
CA ARG A 137 19.12 -33.11 -34.61
C ARG A 137 20.41 -33.77 -35.10
N LYS A 138 20.91 -33.38 -36.27
CA LYS A 138 22.18 -33.88 -36.82
C LYS A 138 23.37 -33.19 -36.10
N PRO A 139 24.54 -33.86 -35.97
CA PRO A 139 24.81 -35.25 -36.35
C PRO A 139 24.20 -36.22 -35.32
N CYS A 140 23.43 -37.19 -35.80
CA CYS A 140 22.81 -38.23 -34.97
C CYS A 140 22.80 -39.52 -35.76
N ASN A 141 23.38 -40.57 -35.18
CA ASN A 141 23.52 -41.88 -35.82
C ASN A 141 22.43 -42.87 -35.37
N PHE A 142 21.28 -42.36 -34.93
CA PHE A 142 20.14 -43.21 -34.62
C PHE A 142 19.70 -43.90 -35.93
N PRO A 143 19.52 -45.24 -35.95
CA PRO A 143 19.08 -45.97 -37.12
C PRO A 143 17.65 -45.55 -37.46
N ASN A 144 17.54 -44.48 -38.26
CA ASN A 144 16.27 -43.99 -38.77
C ASN A 144 15.80 -44.97 -39.84
N THR A 145 14.84 -45.84 -39.49
CA THR A 145 13.99 -46.47 -40.49
C THR A 145 12.98 -45.44 -40.99
N LYS A 146 13.47 -44.41 -41.67
CA LYS A 146 12.64 -43.54 -42.49
C LYS A 146 12.99 -43.86 -43.95
N PRO A 147 12.03 -44.23 -44.80
CA PRO A 147 12.29 -44.37 -46.23
C PRO A 147 12.80 -43.04 -46.78
N THR A 148 13.83 -43.16 -47.60
CA THR A 148 14.67 -42.13 -48.22
C THR A 148 13.90 -41.06 -48.98
N ASP A 149 14.44 -39.83 -49.03
CA ASP A 149 14.50 -39.09 -50.30
C ASP A 149 15.68 -38.10 -50.33
N SER A 150 16.72 -38.54 -51.03
CA SER A 150 17.64 -37.84 -51.92
C SER A 150 17.60 -36.31 -52.02
N LYS A 151 18.73 -35.65 -51.72
CA LYS A 151 19.49 -34.73 -52.61
C LYS A 151 20.43 -33.83 -51.80
N SER A 152 21.73 -33.98 -51.99
CA SER A 152 22.66 -32.84 -52.15
C SER A 152 24.08 -33.32 -52.44
N ASN A 153 24.52 -33.06 -53.67
CA ASN A 153 25.93 -32.89 -54.05
C ASN A 153 26.62 -31.82 -53.20
N SER A 154 27.95 -31.92 -53.08
CA SER A 154 29.02 -30.91 -52.82
C SER A 154 30.06 -31.56 -51.89
N GLY A 155 31.37 -31.60 -52.12
CA GLY A 155 32.30 -30.96 -53.05
C GLY A 155 33.71 -31.00 -52.43
N ASN A 156 34.72 -30.62 -53.22
CA ASN A 156 36.10 -30.22 -52.88
C ASN A 156 37.19 -31.26 -52.58
N PHE A 157 38.28 -31.17 -53.35
CA PHE A 157 39.68 -31.15 -52.89
C PHE A 157 40.47 -30.22 -53.84
N GLN A 158 40.92 -29.05 -53.38
CA GLN A 158 42.20 -28.71 -52.71
C GLN A 158 43.42 -28.64 -53.64
N ALA A 159 44.04 -27.45 -53.65
CA ALA A 159 45.21 -27.07 -54.42
C ALA A 159 46.52 -27.36 -53.68
N GLY A 160 47.57 -27.68 -54.44
CA GLY A 160 48.95 -27.83 -53.96
C GLY A 160 49.93 -28.09 -55.09
N THR A 161 50.33 -27.03 -55.78
CA THR A 161 51.51 -26.88 -56.67
C THR A 161 52.83 -26.93 -55.86
N PRO A 162 54.04 -27.07 -56.45
CA PRO A 162 54.54 -26.59 -57.75
C PRO A 162 54.67 -27.62 -58.87
#